data_AF-A0A832AUF1-F1
#
_entry.id   AF-A0A832AUF1-F1
#
_cell.length_a   1.000
_cell.length_b   1.000
_cell.length_c   1.000
_cell.angle_alpha   90.00
_cell.angle_beta   90.00
_cell.angle_gamma   90.00
#
_symmetry.space_group_name_H-M   'P 1'
#
loop_
_entity.id
_entity.type
_entity.pdbx_description
1 polymer ?
#
loop_
_entity_poly.entity_id
_entity_poly.type
_entity_poly.pdbx_seq_one_letter_code
_entity_poly.pdbx_strand_id
1 'polypeptide(L)'
;MFKLYSFLFFSALLYSQEMITPIVMPQNLNTQKVALGQALFFDTRLSKDNTIACASCHILHEGGDDNLKFSFGINGQEGIINAPTVLNAVNNFHQFWDGRAKDLKQQVAGPIENPIEMGFNFPDLIVKLEQTDYAQRFRNIYDEGITKQTISDAIAEYEKSLVTPNAPFDKFLLGDTDAITQEQKEGYMLFKSKGCISCHRGVNVGGNLFSKFGVVEDAKTSTL
;
A
#
# COMPACT_ATOMS: atom_id res chain seq x y z
N MET A 1 52.65 -28.49 36.06
CA MET A 1 51.24 -28.64 35.65
C MET A 1 50.79 -27.35 34.97
N PHE A 2 50.84 -27.29 33.65
CA PHE A 2 50.33 -26.15 32.86
C PHE A 2 48.86 -26.41 32.54
N LYS A 3 47.95 -25.59 33.07
CA LYS A 3 46.53 -25.60 32.68
C LYS A 3 46.37 -24.71 31.44
N LEU A 4 46.16 -25.34 30.29
CA LEU A 4 45.79 -24.68 29.04
C LEU A 4 44.30 -24.30 29.15
N TYR A 5 44.00 -23.01 29.31
CA TYR A 5 42.62 -22.52 29.20
C TYR A 5 42.30 -22.33 27.72
N SER A 6 41.49 -23.24 27.17
CA SER A 6 40.90 -23.10 25.85
C SER A 6 39.89 -21.95 25.87
N PHE A 7 40.25 -20.81 25.31
CA PHE A 7 39.31 -19.73 25.01
C PHE A 7 38.49 -20.16 23.80
N LEU A 8 37.26 -20.61 24.04
CA LEU A 8 36.23 -20.71 23.01
C LEU A 8 35.90 -19.29 22.53
N PHE A 9 36.47 -18.89 21.40
CA PHE A 9 36.00 -17.73 20.65
C PHE A 9 34.60 -18.07 20.11
N PHE A 10 33.56 -17.66 20.84
CA PHE A 10 32.23 -17.54 20.27
C PHE A 10 32.28 -16.38 19.27
N SER A 11 32.55 -16.70 18.00
CA SER A 11 32.30 -15.80 16.89
C SER A 11 30.79 -15.58 16.80
N ALA A 12 30.28 -14.59 17.52
CA ALA A 12 28.97 -14.06 17.23
C ALA A 12 29.05 -13.47 15.83
N LEU A 13 28.54 -14.22 14.85
CA LEU A 13 28.20 -13.67 13.54
C LEU A 13 27.18 -12.57 13.82
N LEU A 14 27.65 -11.32 13.90
CA LEU A 14 26.83 -10.15 13.75
C LEU A 14 26.28 -10.22 12.32
N TYR A 15 25.18 -10.93 12.14
CA TYR A 15 24.34 -10.73 10.97
C TYR A 15 23.94 -9.26 11.04
N SER A 16 24.58 -8.42 10.23
CA SER A 16 24.03 -7.13 9.85
C SER A 16 22.63 -7.44 9.36
N GLN A 17 21.62 -7.11 10.16
CA GLN A 17 20.22 -7.23 9.71
C GLN A 17 20.13 -6.44 8.41
N GLU A 18 19.85 -7.14 7.31
CA GLU A 18 19.60 -6.48 6.04
C GLU A 18 18.47 -5.46 6.25
N MET A 19 18.69 -4.24 5.78
CA MET A 19 17.77 -3.12 6.04
C MET A 19 16.52 -3.19 5.15
N ILE A 20 16.53 -4.03 4.11
CA ILE A 20 15.37 -4.41 3.31
C ILE A 20 15.01 -5.85 3.66
N THR A 21 13.72 -6.10 3.85
CA THR A 21 13.17 -7.43 4.15
C THR A 21 12.20 -7.84 3.05
N PRO A 22 12.07 -9.14 2.74
CA PRO A 22 11.17 -9.60 1.69
C PRO A 22 9.71 -9.33 2.03
N ILE A 23 8.88 -9.08 1.01
CA ILE A 23 7.42 -9.03 1.17
C ILE A 23 6.90 -10.44 1.49
N VAL A 24 6.05 -10.53 2.51
CA VAL A 24 5.40 -11.78 2.93
C VAL A 24 3.91 -11.74 2.64
N MET A 25 3.32 -12.91 2.41
CA MET A 25 1.88 -13.03 2.30
C MET A 25 1.21 -12.64 3.63
N PRO A 26 0.16 -11.80 3.62
CA PRO A 26 -0.64 -11.51 4.80
C PRO A 26 -1.19 -12.78 5.42
N GLN A 27 -1.09 -12.88 6.74
CA GLN A 27 -1.68 -13.97 7.50
C GLN A 27 -3.08 -13.57 7.98
N ASN A 28 -3.98 -14.54 8.10
CA ASN A 28 -5.32 -14.38 8.70
C ASN A 28 -6.26 -13.38 7.99
N LEU A 29 -6.17 -13.25 6.66
CA LEU A 29 -7.15 -12.49 5.89
C LEU A 29 -8.54 -13.11 6.01
N ASN A 30 -9.55 -12.28 6.27
CA ASN A 30 -10.94 -12.73 6.22
C ASN A 30 -11.42 -12.80 4.77
N THR A 31 -11.49 -14.00 4.21
CA THR A 31 -11.82 -14.22 2.79
C THR A 31 -13.19 -13.67 2.38
N GLN A 32 -14.18 -13.70 3.28
CA GLN A 32 -15.52 -13.14 3.01
C GLN A 32 -15.46 -11.61 2.90
N LYS A 33 -14.72 -10.96 3.79
CA LYS A 33 -14.48 -9.52 3.74
C LYS A 33 -13.65 -9.13 2.51
N VAL A 34 -12.61 -9.89 2.17
CA VAL A 34 -11.81 -9.69 0.95
C VAL A 34 -12.71 -9.72 -0.29
N ALA A 35 -13.59 -10.72 -0.41
CA ALA A 35 -14.49 -10.82 -1.57
C ALA A 35 -15.51 -9.66 -1.62
N LEU A 36 -16.01 -9.20 -0.47
CA LEU A 36 -16.86 -8.01 -0.41
C LEU A 36 -16.10 -6.74 -0.78
N GLY A 37 -14.92 -6.53 -0.21
CA GLY A 37 -14.04 -5.40 -0.49
C GLY A 37 -13.60 -5.34 -1.94
N GLN A 38 -13.29 -6.49 -2.54
CA GLN A 38 -12.97 -6.59 -3.96
C GLN A 38 -14.13 -6.10 -4.81
N ALA A 39 -15.35 -6.57 -4.54
CA ALA A 39 -16.51 -6.12 -5.31
C ALA A 39 -16.68 -4.60 -5.20
N LEU A 40 -16.56 -4.04 -3.99
CA LEU A 40 -16.65 -2.59 -3.75
C LEU A 40 -15.54 -1.81 -4.47
N PHE A 41 -14.30 -2.30 -4.47
CA PHE A 41 -13.14 -1.66 -5.11
C PHE A 41 -13.34 -1.43 -6.61
N PHE A 42 -14.07 -2.33 -7.29
CA PHE A 42 -14.40 -2.24 -8.71
C PHE A 42 -15.78 -1.63 -9.00
N ASP A 43 -16.52 -1.20 -7.97
CA ASP A 43 -17.90 -0.75 -8.13
C ASP A 43 -18.01 0.77 -8.29
N THR A 44 -18.48 1.22 -9.46
CA THR A 44 -18.65 2.65 -9.69
C THR A 44 -19.80 3.25 -8.89
N ARG A 45 -20.68 2.45 -8.28
CA ARG A 45 -21.76 2.95 -7.41
C ARG A 45 -21.24 3.68 -6.18
N LEU A 46 -19.95 3.52 -5.85
CA LEU A 46 -19.29 4.30 -4.80
C LEU A 46 -19.07 5.78 -5.18
N SER A 47 -19.07 6.14 -6.47
CA SER A 47 -19.10 7.56 -6.89
C SER A 47 -20.51 8.09 -7.01
N LYS A 48 -20.64 9.42 -6.86
CA LYS A 48 -21.92 10.12 -6.91
C LYS A 48 -22.62 9.97 -8.26
N ASP A 49 -21.85 9.98 -9.35
CA ASP A 49 -22.34 9.91 -10.74
C ASP A 49 -22.30 8.50 -11.36
N ASN A 50 -21.87 7.48 -10.61
CA ASN A 50 -21.65 6.10 -11.06
C ASN A 50 -20.57 5.93 -12.15
N THR A 51 -19.60 6.83 -12.26
CA THR A 51 -18.54 6.75 -13.29
C THR A 51 -17.17 6.31 -12.76
N ILE A 52 -16.89 6.48 -11.47
CA ILE A 52 -15.57 6.24 -10.87
C ILE A 52 -15.64 5.12 -9.83
N ALA A 53 -14.71 4.18 -9.89
CA ALA A 53 -14.41 3.20 -8.84
C ALA A 53 -12.97 3.38 -8.34
N CYS A 54 -12.57 2.70 -7.27
CA CYS A 54 -11.16 2.70 -6.84
C CYS A 54 -10.25 2.21 -7.98
N ALA A 55 -10.70 1.17 -8.70
CA ALA A 55 -10.00 0.61 -9.85
C ALA A 55 -9.87 1.56 -11.06
N SER A 56 -10.60 2.69 -11.09
CA SER A 56 -10.45 3.71 -12.14
C SER A 56 -9.13 4.47 -12.03
N CYS A 57 -8.62 4.66 -10.81
CA CYS A 57 -7.35 5.36 -10.55
C CYS A 57 -6.24 4.42 -10.03
N HIS A 58 -6.59 3.19 -9.66
CA HIS A 58 -5.66 2.19 -9.15
C HIS A 58 -5.71 0.91 -9.99
N ILE A 59 -5.08 0.96 -11.17
CA ILE A 59 -5.18 -0.03 -12.23
C ILE A 59 -4.28 -1.23 -11.90
N LEU A 60 -4.85 -2.27 -11.30
CA LEU A 60 -4.07 -3.39 -10.75
C LEU A 60 -3.17 -4.12 -11.76
N HIS A 61 -3.56 -4.18 -13.03
CA HIS A 61 -2.77 -4.84 -14.08
C HIS A 61 -1.67 -3.94 -14.67
N GLU A 62 -1.65 -2.65 -14.32
CA GLU A 62 -0.65 -1.68 -14.79
C GLU A 62 0.24 -1.13 -13.66
N GLY A 63 0.22 -1.75 -12.48
CA GLY A 63 1.07 -1.35 -11.36
C GLY A 63 0.31 -0.78 -10.16
N GLY A 64 -1.02 -0.67 -10.23
CA GLY A 64 -1.88 -0.27 -9.12
C GLY A 64 -2.02 1.24 -8.88
N ASP A 65 -1.41 2.06 -9.72
CA ASP A 65 -1.70 3.47 -9.94
C ASP A 65 -2.40 3.65 -11.31
N ASP A 66 -2.50 4.88 -11.82
CA ASP A 66 -3.15 5.20 -13.10
C ASP A 66 -2.18 5.61 -14.22
N ASN A 67 -0.86 5.58 -13.97
CA ASN A 67 0.17 6.06 -14.91
C ASN A 67 0.00 7.53 -15.38
N LEU A 68 -0.75 8.35 -14.64
CA LEU A 68 -0.98 9.76 -14.97
C LEU A 68 -0.20 10.69 -14.04
N LYS A 69 0.01 11.93 -14.51
CA LYS A 69 0.50 13.00 -13.62
C LYS A 69 -0.50 13.22 -12.48
N PHE A 70 -1.77 13.40 -12.83
CA PHE A 70 -2.90 13.58 -11.92
C PHE A 70 -4.07 12.74 -12.38
N SER A 71 -4.81 12.18 -11.43
CA SER A 71 -6.00 11.37 -11.71
C SER A 71 -7.18 12.21 -12.15
N PHE A 72 -8.08 11.61 -12.93
CA PHE A 72 -9.36 12.22 -13.29
C PHE A 72 -10.49 11.55 -12.51
N GLY A 73 -11.30 12.35 -11.82
CA GLY A 73 -12.47 11.87 -11.09
C GLY A 73 -13.79 12.23 -11.76
N ILE A 74 -14.85 12.34 -10.97
CA ILE A 74 -16.21 12.61 -11.46
C ILE A 74 -16.27 13.88 -12.31
N ASN A 75 -17.12 13.86 -13.33
CA ASN A 75 -17.24 14.94 -14.33
C ASN A 75 -15.94 15.28 -15.08
N GLY A 76 -14.95 14.38 -15.08
CA GLY A 76 -13.66 14.61 -15.74
C GLY A 76 -12.78 15.65 -15.06
N GLN A 77 -12.99 15.90 -13.75
CA GLN A 77 -12.16 16.82 -12.98
C GLN A 77 -10.77 16.24 -12.77
N GLU A 78 -9.73 17.02 -13.07
CA GLU A 78 -8.34 16.66 -12.82
C GLU A 78 -7.96 16.92 -11.35
N GLY A 79 -7.28 15.96 -10.73
CA GLY A 79 -6.71 16.09 -9.40
C GLY A 79 -5.50 17.03 -9.34
N ILE A 80 -4.89 17.10 -8.16
CA ILE A 80 -3.73 17.96 -7.91
C ILE A 80 -2.49 17.19 -7.45
N ILE A 81 -2.60 15.87 -7.36
CA ILE A 81 -1.54 14.98 -6.91
C ILE A 81 -1.68 13.62 -7.60
N ASN A 82 -0.54 12.98 -7.86
CA ASN A 82 -0.48 11.65 -8.45
C ASN A 82 -1.11 10.62 -7.48
N ALA A 83 -1.87 9.67 -8.04
CA ALA A 83 -2.38 8.53 -7.29
C ALA A 83 -1.23 7.53 -7.00
N PRO A 84 -0.88 7.27 -5.73
CA PRO A 84 0.11 6.25 -5.43
C PRO A 84 -0.47 4.85 -5.68
N THR A 85 0.39 3.85 -5.89
CA THR A 85 -0.06 2.47 -6.05
C THR A 85 -0.75 1.92 -4.79
N VAL A 86 -1.80 1.11 -4.98
CA VAL A 86 -2.39 0.28 -3.90
C VAL A 86 -1.59 -0.98 -3.61
N LEU A 87 -0.68 -1.38 -4.50
CA LEU A 87 0.12 -2.59 -4.30
C LEU A 87 1.09 -2.38 -3.14
N ASN A 88 1.07 -3.31 -2.18
CA ASN A 88 1.84 -3.26 -0.94
C ASN A 88 1.53 -2.06 -0.03
N ALA A 89 0.47 -1.27 -0.30
CA ALA A 89 0.12 -0.09 0.50
C ALA A 89 -0.19 -0.42 1.98
N VAL A 90 -0.58 -1.67 2.25
CA VAL A 90 -0.72 -2.22 3.62
C VAL A 90 0.56 -2.09 4.45
N ASN A 91 1.73 -2.08 3.81
CA ASN A 91 3.02 -1.99 4.48
C ASN A 91 3.46 -0.54 4.75
N ASN A 92 2.69 0.46 4.28
CA ASN A 92 2.98 1.85 4.60
C ASN A 92 2.62 2.16 6.06
N PHE A 93 3.47 2.93 6.75
CA PHE A 93 3.20 3.31 8.14
C PHE A 93 2.01 4.29 8.28
N HIS A 94 1.75 5.08 7.23
CA HIS A 94 0.64 6.01 7.05
C HIS A 94 0.26 6.04 5.56
N GLN A 95 -0.97 6.46 5.26
CA GLN A 95 -1.52 6.54 3.90
C GLN A 95 -1.67 7.99 3.42
N PHE A 96 -1.75 8.16 2.09
CA PHE A 96 -1.59 9.41 1.36
C PHE A 96 -0.17 9.99 1.42
N TRP A 97 0.16 10.86 0.45
CA TRP A 97 1.45 11.56 0.36
C TRP A 97 1.79 12.39 1.60
N ASP A 98 0.78 12.96 2.27
CA ASP A 98 0.93 13.75 3.48
C ASP A 98 0.73 12.94 4.77
N GLY A 99 0.44 11.64 4.65
CA GLY A 99 0.25 10.75 5.78
C GLY A 99 -0.99 11.02 6.64
N ARG A 100 -1.96 11.81 6.15
CA ARG A 100 -3.13 12.23 6.95
C ARG A 100 -4.04 11.08 7.40
N ALA A 101 -3.94 9.92 6.76
CA ALA A 101 -4.65 8.70 7.17
C ALA A 101 -3.66 7.73 7.83
N LYS A 102 -4.02 7.22 9.00
CA LYS A 102 -3.18 6.29 9.78
C LYS A 102 -3.04 4.92 9.12
N ASP A 103 -4.09 4.45 8.47
CA ASP A 103 -4.15 3.12 7.86
C ASP A 103 -5.10 3.12 6.65
N LEU A 104 -5.15 1.98 5.94
CA LEU A 104 -6.02 1.78 4.77
C LEU A 104 -7.49 2.06 5.10
N LYS A 105 -7.98 1.60 6.25
CA LYS A 105 -9.38 1.79 6.65
C LYS A 105 -9.73 3.27 6.80
N GLN A 106 -8.84 4.07 7.38
CA GLN A 106 -9.04 5.52 7.46
C GLN A 106 -8.92 6.20 6.08
N GLN A 107 -8.07 5.69 5.19
CA GLN A 107 -7.84 6.25 3.85
C GLN A 107 -9.10 6.17 2.97
N VAL A 108 -9.82 5.04 2.99
CA VAL A 108 -10.95 4.74 2.07
C VAL A 108 -12.02 5.84 2.03
N ALA A 109 -12.30 6.49 3.16
CA ALA A 109 -13.32 7.53 3.20
C ALA A 109 -12.94 8.78 2.39
N GLY A 110 -11.64 9.06 2.24
CA GLY A 110 -11.12 10.25 1.57
C GLY A 110 -11.57 10.36 0.11
N PRO A 111 -11.24 9.37 -0.75
CA PRO A 111 -11.64 9.39 -2.17
C PRO A 111 -13.15 9.43 -2.37
N ILE A 112 -13.91 8.68 -1.55
CA ILE A 112 -15.37 8.64 -1.61
C ILE A 112 -15.95 10.03 -1.39
N GLU A 113 -15.51 10.74 -0.35
CA GLU A 113 -16.03 12.06 0.04
C GLU A 113 -15.42 13.23 -0.75
N ASN A 114 -14.28 13.04 -1.42
CA ASN A 114 -13.60 14.12 -2.15
C ASN A 114 -14.39 14.53 -3.41
N PRO A 115 -14.83 15.79 -3.54
CA PRO A 115 -15.64 16.27 -4.67
C PRO A 115 -14.94 16.25 -6.04
N ILE A 116 -13.61 16.14 -6.06
CA ILE A 116 -12.82 16.00 -7.29
C ILE A 116 -12.71 14.54 -7.69
N GLU A 117 -12.65 13.61 -6.73
CA GLU A 117 -12.48 12.18 -6.95
C GLU A 117 -13.83 11.49 -7.16
N MET A 118 -14.50 10.99 -6.12
CA MET A 118 -15.77 10.25 -6.23
C MET A 118 -17.00 11.07 -5.80
N GLY A 119 -16.79 12.11 -5.00
CA GLY A 119 -17.73 13.18 -4.65
C GLY A 119 -19.03 12.77 -3.98
N PHE A 120 -19.05 11.65 -3.26
CA PHE A 120 -20.23 11.10 -2.61
C PHE A 120 -20.17 11.20 -1.09
N ASN A 121 -21.32 11.44 -0.44
CA ASN A 121 -21.41 11.42 1.02
C ASN A 121 -21.90 10.05 1.50
N PHE A 122 -21.43 9.61 2.67
CA PHE A 122 -21.79 8.30 3.21
C PHE A 122 -23.29 8.11 3.50
N PRO A 123 -24.03 9.07 4.07
CA PRO A 123 -25.47 8.90 4.30
C PRO A 123 -26.24 8.48 3.03
N ASP A 124 -26.04 9.20 1.92
CA ASP A 124 -26.71 8.90 0.67
C ASP A 124 -26.15 7.63 0.00
N LEU A 125 -24.84 7.39 0.11
CA LEU A 125 -24.22 6.17 -0.38
C LEU A 125 -24.77 4.93 0.33
N ILE A 126 -24.94 4.97 1.64
CA ILE A 126 -25.50 3.85 2.42
C ILE A 126 -26.92 3.55 1.94
N VAL A 127 -27.77 4.58 1.80
CA VAL A 127 -29.13 4.41 1.27
C VAL A 127 -29.11 3.77 -0.11
N LYS A 128 -28.19 4.20 -0.98
CA LYS A 128 -28.02 3.63 -2.33
C LYS A 128 -27.61 2.16 -2.29
N LEU A 129 -26.63 1.79 -1.47
CA LEU A 129 -26.13 0.41 -1.38
C LEU A 129 -27.16 -0.53 -0.72
N GLU A 130 -27.99 -0.04 0.20
CA GLU A 130 -29.10 -0.81 0.79
C GLU A 130 -30.15 -1.25 -0.25
N GLN A 131 -30.23 -0.58 -1.41
CA GLN A 131 -31.12 -0.98 -2.51
C GLN A 131 -30.51 -2.03 -3.46
N THR A 132 -29.38 -2.64 -3.07
CA THR A 132 -28.63 -3.58 -3.92
C THR A 132 -28.39 -4.91 -3.21
N ASP A 133 -27.71 -5.84 -3.88
CA ASP A 133 -27.27 -7.11 -3.27
C ASP A 133 -26.32 -6.91 -2.07
N TYR A 134 -25.66 -5.74 -1.98
CA TYR A 134 -24.80 -5.41 -0.84
C TYR A 134 -25.53 -5.47 0.50
N ALA A 135 -26.81 -5.12 0.57
CA ALA A 135 -27.59 -5.17 1.80
C ALA A 135 -27.47 -6.56 2.47
N GLN A 136 -27.66 -7.62 1.69
CA GLN A 136 -27.54 -8.98 2.21
C GLN A 136 -26.09 -9.40 2.43
N ARG A 137 -25.18 -9.02 1.54
CA ARG A 137 -23.76 -9.36 1.64
C ARG A 137 -23.11 -8.79 2.89
N PHE A 138 -23.45 -7.55 3.26
CA PHE A 138 -23.00 -6.93 4.49
C PHE A 138 -23.60 -7.60 5.73
N ARG A 139 -24.91 -7.86 5.76
CA ARG A 139 -25.56 -8.56 6.89
C ARG A 139 -25.01 -9.96 7.15
N ASN A 140 -24.44 -10.62 6.14
CA ASN A 140 -23.80 -11.92 6.31
C ASN A 140 -22.42 -11.84 6.98
N ILE A 141 -21.78 -10.66 7.02
CA ILE A 141 -20.39 -10.46 7.44
C ILE A 141 -20.28 -9.53 8.67
N TYR A 142 -21.16 -8.54 8.76
CA TYR A 142 -21.17 -7.49 9.78
C TYR A 142 -22.56 -7.41 10.42
N ASP A 143 -22.61 -7.47 11.75
CA ASP A 143 -23.86 -7.33 12.50
C ASP A 143 -24.49 -5.93 12.31
N GLU A 144 -23.65 -4.91 12.12
CA GLU A 144 -24.06 -3.52 11.88
C GLU A 144 -24.59 -3.27 10.46
N GLY A 145 -24.45 -4.22 9.53
CA GLY A 145 -24.84 -4.04 8.13
C GLY A 145 -23.98 -3.00 7.39
N ILE A 146 -24.60 -2.21 6.51
CA ILE A 146 -23.90 -1.20 5.71
C ILE A 146 -23.71 0.08 6.53
N THR A 147 -22.46 0.40 6.84
CA THR A 147 -22.05 1.64 7.51
C THR A 147 -20.76 2.17 6.89
N LYS A 148 -20.40 3.42 7.18
CA LYS A 148 -19.08 3.97 6.80
C LYS A 148 -17.95 3.05 7.26
N GLN A 149 -18.03 2.57 8.50
CA GLN A 149 -17.02 1.71 9.10
C GLN A 149 -16.91 0.35 8.43
N THR A 150 -18.03 -0.31 8.10
CA THR A 150 -18.02 -1.65 7.49
C THR A 150 -17.64 -1.59 6.00
N ILE A 151 -18.02 -0.52 5.28
CA ILE A 151 -17.55 -0.27 3.90
C ILE A 151 -16.03 -0.11 3.89
N SER A 152 -15.51 0.79 4.73
CA SER A 152 -14.06 1.03 4.84
C SER A 152 -13.30 -0.21 5.30
N ASP A 153 -13.86 -1.01 6.21
CA ASP A 153 -13.26 -2.26 6.69
C ASP A 153 -13.15 -3.31 5.58
N ALA A 154 -14.22 -3.49 4.79
CA ALA A 154 -14.24 -4.46 3.71
C ALA A 154 -13.21 -4.12 2.62
N ILE A 155 -13.19 -2.85 2.17
CA ILE A 155 -12.24 -2.38 1.15
C ILE A 155 -10.80 -2.52 1.68
N ALA A 156 -10.52 -2.06 2.90
CA ALA A 156 -9.19 -2.19 3.48
C ALA A 156 -8.75 -3.65 3.63
N GLU A 157 -9.67 -4.58 3.95
CA GLU A 157 -9.34 -6.01 4.01
C GLU A 157 -8.96 -6.58 2.64
N TYR A 158 -9.63 -6.13 1.57
CA TYR A 158 -9.23 -6.46 0.20
C TYR A 158 -7.86 -5.88 -0.14
N GLU A 159 -7.60 -4.62 0.18
CA GLU A 159 -6.31 -3.97 -0.09
C GLU A 159 -5.14 -4.62 0.64
N LYS A 160 -5.34 -5.17 1.85
CA LYS A 160 -4.33 -5.99 2.53
C LYS A 160 -3.89 -7.20 1.69
N SER A 161 -4.77 -7.74 0.86
CA SER A 161 -4.44 -8.88 -0.02
C SER A 161 -3.61 -8.49 -1.24
N LEU A 162 -3.53 -7.19 -1.56
CA LEU A 162 -2.82 -6.66 -2.73
C LEU A 162 -1.31 -6.53 -2.47
N VAL A 163 -0.68 -7.60 -2.00
CA VAL A 163 0.77 -7.70 -1.85
C VAL A 163 1.41 -8.38 -3.06
N THR A 164 2.68 -8.08 -3.31
CA THR A 164 3.44 -8.64 -4.44
C THR A 164 4.71 -9.36 -3.98
N PRO A 165 4.61 -10.51 -3.29
CA PRO A 165 5.79 -11.25 -2.84
C PRO A 165 6.51 -11.93 -4.00
N ASN A 166 7.70 -12.45 -3.71
CA ASN A 166 8.53 -13.23 -4.63
C ASN A 166 9.12 -12.43 -5.78
N ALA A 167 9.30 -11.13 -5.59
CA ALA A 167 10.16 -10.36 -6.48
C ALA A 167 11.54 -11.05 -6.56
N PRO A 168 12.28 -10.95 -7.69
CA PRO A 168 13.64 -11.48 -7.77
C PRO A 168 14.53 -11.02 -6.62
N PHE A 169 14.34 -9.77 -6.17
CA PHE A 169 15.04 -9.24 -5.01
C PHE A 169 14.62 -9.88 -3.68
N ASP A 170 13.33 -10.21 -3.48
CA ASP A 170 12.88 -10.97 -2.30
C ASP A 170 13.57 -12.35 -2.22
N LYS A 171 13.64 -13.05 -3.36
CA LYS A 171 14.30 -14.36 -3.45
C LYS A 171 15.78 -14.26 -3.15
N PHE A 172 16.44 -13.22 -3.65
CA PHE A 172 17.82 -12.90 -3.30
C PHE A 172 18.01 -12.68 -1.80
N LEU A 173 17.14 -11.92 -1.15
CA LEU A 173 17.16 -11.72 0.30
C LEU A 173 16.91 -13.01 1.09
N LEU A 174 16.17 -13.96 0.53
CA LEU A 174 15.92 -15.29 1.09
C LEU A 174 17.05 -16.30 0.82
N GLY A 175 18.14 -15.88 0.17
CA GLY A 175 19.35 -16.69 -0.03
C GLY A 175 19.54 -17.25 -1.45
N ASP A 176 18.61 -17.03 -2.38
CA ASP A 176 18.79 -17.39 -3.79
C ASP A 176 19.68 -16.34 -4.47
N THR A 177 21.00 -16.52 -4.36
CA THR A 177 21.98 -15.55 -4.87
C THR A 177 21.93 -15.35 -6.38
N ASP A 178 21.31 -16.26 -7.12
CA ASP A 178 21.21 -16.22 -8.58
C ASP A 178 19.88 -15.63 -9.07
N ALA A 179 18.98 -15.27 -8.16
CA ALA A 179 17.71 -14.63 -8.48
C ALA A 179 17.87 -13.22 -9.11
N ILE A 180 19.02 -12.57 -8.87
CA ILE A 180 19.35 -11.27 -9.45
C ILE A 180 20.71 -11.30 -10.15
N THR A 181 20.87 -10.48 -11.18
CA THR A 181 22.11 -10.37 -11.97
C THR A 181 23.24 -9.71 -11.17
N GLN A 182 24.47 -9.83 -11.66
CA GLN A 182 25.62 -9.14 -11.08
C GLN A 182 25.44 -7.62 -11.08
N GLU A 183 24.90 -7.06 -12.17
CA GLU A 183 24.56 -5.64 -12.27
C GLU A 183 23.55 -5.20 -11.20
N GLN A 184 22.52 -6.01 -10.94
CA GLN A 184 21.52 -5.73 -9.90
C GLN A 184 22.14 -5.76 -8.49
N LYS A 185 23.10 -6.68 -8.23
CA LYS A 185 23.86 -6.72 -6.98
C LYS A 185 24.69 -5.45 -6.80
N GLU A 186 25.38 -5.00 -7.85
CA GLU A 186 26.15 -3.76 -7.85
C GLU A 186 25.24 -2.54 -7.64
N GLY A 187 24.07 -2.51 -8.29
CA GLY A 187 23.04 -1.50 -8.08
C GLY A 187 22.56 -1.45 -6.62
N TYR A 188 22.34 -2.61 -5.98
CA TYR A 188 21.99 -2.66 -4.55
C TYR A 188 23.12 -2.11 -3.65
N MET A 189 24.38 -2.41 -3.97
CA MET A 189 25.53 -1.85 -3.25
C MET A 189 25.63 -0.33 -3.42
N LEU A 190 25.31 0.21 -4.60
CA LEU A 190 25.21 1.65 -4.83
C LEU A 190 24.06 2.25 -4.03
N PHE A 191 22.87 1.64 -4.06
CA PHE A 191 21.70 2.07 -3.29
C PHE A 191 22.01 2.20 -1.79
N LYS A 192 22.76 1.24 -1.23
CA LYS A 192 23.25 1.29 0.15
C LYS A 192 24.30 2.39 0.36
N SER A 193 25.37 2.39 -0.44
CA SER A 193 26.53 3.28 -0.24
C SER A 193 26.23 4.75 -0.53
N LYS A 194 25.25 5.05 -1.38
CA LYS A 194 24.79 6.42 -1.67
C LYS A 194 23.76 6.93 -0.67
N GLY A 195 23.36 6.10 0.29
CA GLY A 195 22.46 6.51 1.37
C GLY A 195 20.98 6.48 1.01
N CYS A 196 20.57 5.93 -0.15
CA CYS A 196 19.16 5.77 -0.51
C CYS A 196 18.40 4.98 0.56
N ILE A 197 19.07 3.96 1.13
CA ILE A 197 18.55 3.11 2.19
C ILE A 197 18.30 3.82 3.53
N SER A 198 18.72 5.08 3.68
CA SER A 198 18.38 5.87 4.87
C SER A 198 16.88 6.21 4.93
N CYS A 199 16.27 6.43 3.77
CA CYS A 199 14.84 6.74 3.63
C CYS A 199 14.04 5.56 3.04
N HIS A 200 14.63 4.83 2.09
CA HIS A 200 13.99 3.75 1.35
C HIS A 200 14.43 2.39 1.88
N ARG A 201 13.82 1.95 2.98
CA ARG A 201 14.17 0.70 3.69
C ARG A 201 12.94 -0.03 4.21
N GLY A 202 13.17 -1.15 4.88
CA GLY A 202 12.12 -2.03 5.38
C GLY A 202 11.47 -2.84 4.26
N VAL A 203 10.31 -3.41 4.58
CA VAL A 203 9.61 -4.36 3.69
C VAL A 203 9.11 -3.73 2.38
N ASN A 204 8.83 -2.42 2.39
CA ASN A 204 8.29 -1.72 1.22
C ASN A 204 9.32 -0.80 0.54
N VAL A 205 10.60 -0.89 0.92
CA VAL A 205 11.70 -0.06 0.40
C VAL A 205 11.35 1.45 0.44
N GLY A 206 10.76 1.87 1.55
CA GLY A 206 10.10 3.18 1.68
C GLY A 206 8.75 3.07 2.38
N GLY A 207 7.97 4.15 2.36
CA GLY A 207 6.65 4.18 3.00
C GLY A 207 6.70 3.96 4.50
N ASN A 208 7.83 4.24 5.17
CA ASN A 208 8.08 3.88 6.56
C ASN A 208 8.50 5.08 7.44
N LEU A 209 8.52 6.29 6.88
CA LEU A 209 8.83 7.56 7.56
C LEU A 209 8.39 8.75 6.71
N PHE A 210 8.28 9.93 7.34
CA PHE A 210 8.25 11.21 6.63
C PHE A 210 9.66 11.76 6.48
N SER A 211 9.97 12.30 5.31
CA SER A 211 11.22 12.98 5.02
C SER A 211 10.97 14.29 4.31
N LYS A 212 11.84 15.29 4.54
CA LYS A 212 11.84 16.51 3.72
C LYS A 212 12.22 16.13 2.29
N PHE A 213 11.38 16.48 1.32
CA PHE A 213 11.76 16.42 -0.09
C PHE A 213 12.59 17.67 -0.43
N GLY A 214 13.78 17.46 -1.00
CA GLY A 214 14.79 18.52 -1.15
C GLY A 214 15.67 18.71 0.10
N VAL A 215 16.35 17.63 0.52
CA VAL A 215 17.27 17.64 1.68
C VAL A 215 18.56 18.39 1.38
N VAL A 216 19.13 18.19 0.18
CA VAL A 216 20.41 18.78 -0.24
C VAL A 216 20.18 20.13 -0.91
N GLU A 217 19.22 20.19 -1.83
CA GLU A 217 18.74 21.42 -2.47
C GLU A 217 17.23 21.48 -2.34
N ASP A 218 16.69 22.67 -2.11
CA ASP A 218 15.25 22.83 -1.95
C ASP A 218 14.51 22.41 -3.23
N ALA A 219 13.55 21.50 -3.07
CA ALA A 219 12.74 21.04 -4.18
C ALA A 219 11.77 22.15 -4.62
N LYS A 220 11.72 22.42 -5.93
CA LYS A 220 10.70 23.29 -6.52
C LYS A 220 9.38 22.53 -6.60
N THR A 221 8.55 22.63 -5.56
CA THR A 221 7.29 21.90 -5.46
C THR A 221 6.25 22.33 -6.50
N SER A 222 6.40 23.51 -7.11
CA SER A 222 5.54 24.01 -8.18
C SER A 222 5.71 23.28 -9.52
N THR A 223 6.73 22.40 -9.64
CA THR A 223 7.02 21.64 -10.87
C THR A 223 6.97 20.12 -10.68
N LEU A 224 6.59 19.66 -9.48
CA LEU A 224 6.34 18.25 -9.20
C LEU A 224 4.95 17.83 -9.68
#